data_AF-A0A417UP47-F1
#
_entry.id   AF-A0A417UP47-F1
#
_cell.length_a   1.000
_cell.length_b   1.000
_cell.length_c   1.000
_cell.angle_alpha   90.00
_cell.angle_beta   90.00
_cell.angle_gamma   90.00
#
_symmetry.space_group_name_H-M   'P 1'
#
loop_
_entity.id
_entity.type
_entity.pdbx_description
1 polymer ?
#
loop_
_entity_poly.entity_id
_entity_poly.type
_entity_poly.pdbx_seq_one_letter_code
_entity_poly.pdbx_strand_id
1 'polypeptide(L)'
;MNKRTRHRLVSALFALVVGLSLLTGCGAKSPEQVEKQEDAQTIQVYLWSTSLYGIYAPYVQSQLPDVNIEFIVGNNDLDFYKFLQQNGGLPDIITCCRFSLHDAAPLKDSLMNLAMTNEAGAVYNTYLNSFKNEDGSVNWLPVCADAHGFVVNRSLFEQYDIPLPTDYASFVSACQAFEALGIRGFTADYTYDYTCMETLQGLSAAELTTTEGRKWRTAYSDPASTVRVGLDDAVWPGAFERMAQFIQDTSLTADDLALNYDDVTGMFRNGEVAMYFGSSAGVKMFQDEGIDTIFMPFFSQNGEKWIMTTPYFQVALNRDLEQDTARREIAMKVLNVMLSEEAQNRIVADGQDVLSYSQNVPLRLTEYMKDVRDVVEENHMYIRIASNDFFAVSKDVVSKMIAGEYTAKQAYRAFNAQLLAEEEPAADEPVLTSGKSYSNVFHANGGNAAFSVMANTLRGVYGTDVLLATANSFTGSVLKADYTQKMADSMIMPNGLMSRQRTMTGAELKETVRAYVEGCEGGFVPFNRGSLPIVSGIAVEVKEASGSYTLTGITRNGQPLRDDDTVTVTCLAAEKQMEAMLASGSGVSAGEDTWVKNTWRDHVSGGGAALAEPENYMTLR
;
A
#
# COMPACT_ATOMS: atom_id res chain seq x y z
N MET A 1 -0.20 -10.25 80.82
CA MET A 1 -0.55 -10.23 79.37
C MET A 1 -0.71 -8.78 78.92
N ASN A 2 0.25 -8.28 78.14
CA ASN A 2 0.45 -6.85 77.89
C ASN A 2 -0.46 -6.30 76.77
N LYS A 3 -1.07 -5.13 76.99
CA LYS A 3 -1.95 -4.43 76.03
C LYS A 3 -1.31 -4.22 74.64
N ARG A 4 0.03 -4.17 74.56
CA ARG A 4 0.78 -4.05 73.29
C ARG A 4 0.66 -5.27 72.36
N THR A 5 0.51 -6.48 72.91
CA THR A 5 0.42 -7.69 72.09
C THR A 5 -0.98 -7.85 71.47
N ARG A 6 -2.02 -7.35 72.15
CA ARG A 6 -3.40 -7.33 71.63
C ARG A 6 -3.58 -6.34 70.48
N HIS A 7 -2.95 -5.15 70.53
CA HIS A 7 -3.02 -4.19 69.42
C HIS A 7 -2.27 -4.65 68.16
N ARG A 8 -1.14 -5.37 68.30
CA ARG A 8 -0.42 -5.94 67.15
C ARG A 8 -1.18 -7.09 66.48
N LEU A 9 -1.88 -7.93 67.26
CA LEU A 9 -2.73 -8.99 66.72
C LEU A 9 -3.99 -8.44 66.03
N VAL A 10 -4.58 -7.36 66.55
CA VAL A 10 -5.75 -6.71 65.92
C VAL A 10 -5.37 -5.93 64.65
N SER A 11 -4.21 -5.25 64.62
CA SER A 11 -3.72 -4.58 63.40
C SER A 11 -3.25 -5.57 62.32
N ALA A 12 -2.70 -6.73 62.70
CA ALA A 12 -2.36 -7.78 61.76
C ALA A 12 -3.61 -8.44 61.16
N LEU A 13 -4.69 -8.61 61.94
CA LEU A 13 -5.96 -9.12 61.43
C LEU A 13 -6.67 -8.11 60.51
N PHE A 14 -6.61 -6.81 60.80
CA PHE A 14 -7.19 -5.77 59.92
C PHE A 14 -6.41 -5.61 58.61
N ALA A 15 -5.07 -5.73 58.64
CA ALA A 15 -4.25 -5.73 57.42
C ALA A 15 -4.49 -6.99 56.57
N LEU A 16 -4.76 -8.15 57.19
CA LEU A 16 -5.13 -9.36 56.47
C LEU A 16 -6.55 -9.26 55.87
N VAL A 17 -7.51 -8.64 56.57
CA VAL A 17 -8.89 -8.46 56.08
C VAL A 17 -8.96 -7.40 54.97
N VAL A 18 -8.14 -6.34 55.01
CA VAL A 18 -8.02 -5.37 53.90
C VAL A 18 -7.21 -5.94 52.73
N GLY A 19 -6.23 -6.81 53.00
CA GLY A 19 -5.47 -7.53 51.96
C GLY A 19 -6.28 -8.61 51.23
N LEU A 20 -7.22 -9.28 51.92
CA LEU A 20 -8.14 -10.25 51.31
C LEU A 20 -9.37 -9.63 50.65
N SER A 21 -9.74 -8.38 50.97
CA SER A 21 -10.80 -7.65 50.26
C SER A 21 -10.31 -6.88 49.02
N LEU A 22 -8.99 -6.78 48.82
CA LEU A 22 -8.39 -6.32 47.54
C LEU A 22 -8.15 -7.47 46.54
N LEU A 23 -8.24 -8.74 46.98
CA LEU A 23 -8.08 -9.94 46.15
C LEU A 23 -9.39 -10.70 45.88
N THR A 24 -10.54 -10.12 46.24
CA THR A 24 -11.87 -10.65 45.90
C THR A 24 -12.74 -9.68 45.09
N GLY A 25 -12.12 -8.65 44.50
CA GLY A 25 -12.73 -7.73 43.54
C GLY A 25 -12.58 -8.18 42.08
N CYS A 26 -12.63 -9.47 41.77
CA CYS A 26 -12.88 -9.92 40.39
C CYS A 26 -14.37 -9.78 40.09
N GLY A 27 -14.84 -8.53 39.97
CA GLY A 27 -16.04 -8.28 39.19
C GLY A 27 -15.73 -8.69 37.76
N ALA A 28 -16.53 -9.59 37.18
CA ALA A 28 -16.43 -9.88 35.75
C ALA A 28 -16.49 -8.55 34.99
N LYS A 29 -15.44 -8.23 34.23
CA LYS A 29 -15.42 -7.04 33.38
C LYS A 29 -16.61 -7.11 32.44
N SER A 30 -17.32 -5.99 32.24
CA SER A 30 -18.37 -5.96 31.22
C SER A 30 -17.75 -6.14 29.83
N PRO A 31 -18.51 -6.63 28.83
CA PRO A 31 -18.01 -6.73 27.45
C PRO A 31 -17.39 -5.43 26.95
N GLU A 32 -18.05 -4.30 27.20
CA GLU A 32 -17.55 -2.96 26.83
C GLU A 32 -16.21 -2.60 27.50
N GLN A 33 -15.96 -3.06 28.73
CA GLN A 33 -14.67 -2.84 29.40
C GLN A 33 -13.55 -3.72 28.83
N VAL A 34 -13.90 -4.90 28.33
CA VAL A 34 -12.94 -5.79 27.65
C VAL A 34 -12.58 -5.21 26.30
N GLU A 35 -13.56 -4.80 25.49
CA GLU A 35 -13.34 -4.16 24.19
C GLU A 35 -12.46 -2.91 24.30
N LYS A 36 -12.76 -2.00 25.23
CA LYS A 36 -11.91 -0.81 25.48
C LYS A 36 -10.48 -1.16 25.88
N GLN A 37 -10.29 -2.26 26.59
CA GLN A 37 -8.95 -2.73 26.93
C GLN A 37 -8.23 -3.29 25.70
N GLU A 38 -8.92 -4.09 24.88
CA GLU A 38 -8.38 -4.62 23.63
C GLU A 38 -8.00 -3.47 22.69
N ASP A 39 -8.84 -2.45 22.53
CA ASP A 39 -8.55 -1.24 21.74
C ASP A 39 -7.27 -0.53 22.26
N ALA A 40 -7.20 -0.28 23.56
CA ALA A 40 -6.06 0.41 24.17
C ALA A 40 -4.74 -0.37 24.04
N GLN A 41 -4.80 -1.70 23.91
CA GLN A 41 -3.63 -2.58 23.80
C GLN A 41 -3.22 -2.87 22.35
N THR A 42 -4.06 -2.54 21.37
CA THR A 42 -3.83 -2.88 19.96
C THR A 42 -3.19 -1.73 19.21
N ILE A 43 -2.05 -1.98 18.55
CA ILE A 43 -1.42 -1.03 17.62
C ILE A 43 -2.00 -1.25 16.22
N GLN A 44 -2.44 -0.18 15.57
CA GLN A 44 -2.94 -0.23 14.20
C GLN A 44 -1.85 0.16 13.20
N VAL A 45 -1.64 -0.69 12.20
CA VAL A 45 -0.64 -0.49 11.14
C VAL A 45 -1.31 -0.55 9.79
N TYR A 46 -1.35 0.58 9.09
CA TYR A 46 -1.93 0.65 7.74
C TYR A 46 -0.84 0.42 6.70
N LEU A 47 -1.01 -0.63 5.90
CA LEU A 47 -0.13 -1.06 4.82
C LEU A 47 -0.71 -0.63 3.47
N TRP A 48 -0.01 0.21 2.70
CA TRP A 48 -0.54 0.79 1.47
C TRP A 48 -0.93 -0.23 0.38
N SER A 49 -0.42 -1.47 0.48
CA SER A 49 -0.64 -2.53 -0.51
C SER A 49 -0.99 -3.87 0.15
N THR A 50 -1.82 -4.65 -0.54
CA THR A 50 -2.19 -6.02 -0.18
C THR A 50 -0.99 -6.96 -0.20
N SER A 51 0.02 -6.71 -1.03
CA SER A 51 1.24 -7.51 -1.07
C SER A 51 1.98 -7.46 0.27
N LEU A 52 2.10 -6.27 0.88
CA LEU A 52 2.68 -6.11 2.21
C LEU A 52 1.88 -6.89 3.27
N TYR A 53 0.56 -6.91 3.17
CA TYR A 53 -0.27 -7.67 4.09
C TYR A 53 0.03 -9.18 4.03
N GLY A 54 0.27 -9.73 2.84
CA GLY A 54 0.51 -11.17 2.65
C GLY A 54 1.92 -11.64 3.05
N ILE A 55 2.95 -10.82 2.83
CA ILE A 55 4.36 -11.26 3.00
C ILE A 55 5.10 -10.55 4.14
N TYR A 56 4.74 -9.30 4.41
CA TYR A 56 5.48 -8.43 5.30
C TYR A 56 4.84 -8.36 6.69
N ALA A 57 3.50 -8.23 6.78
CA ALA A 57 2.77 -8.24 8.05
C ALA A 57 3.00 -9.51 8.89
N PRO A 58 2.99 -10.75 8.33
CA PRO A 58 3.24 -11.95 9.10
C PRO A 58 4.66 -11.98 9.67
N TYR A 59 5.64 -11.47 8.91
CA TYR A 59 7.01 -11.33 9.38
C TYR A 59 7.09 -10.37 10.58
N VAL A 60 6.53 -9.16 10.46
CA VAL A 60 6.53 -8.19 11.56
C VAL A 60 5.85 -8.77 12.81
N GLN A 61 4.69 -9.42 12.66
CA GLN A 61 4.00 -10.07 13.76
C GLN A 61 4.86 -11.17 14.42
N SER A 62 5.58 -11.97 13.62
CA SER A 62 6.43 -13.05 14.14
C SER A 62 7.59 -12.57 15.02
N GLN A 63 8.05 -11.34 14.79
CA GLN A 63 9.10 -10.71 15.60
C GLN A 63 8.55 -10.09 16.89
N LEU A 64 7.24 -9.85 16.96
CA LEU A 64 6.56 -9.20 18.07
C LEU A 64 5.35 -10.03 18.55
N PRO A 65 5.53 -11.30 18.97
CA PRO A 65 4.42 -12.21 19.29
C PRO A 65 3.57 -11.75 20.48
N ASP A 66 4.12 -10.90 21.36
CA ASP A 66 3.43 -10.38 22.54
C ASP A 66 2.70 -9.04 22.28
N VAL A 67 2.85 -8.46 21.08
CA VAL A 67 2.20 -7.20 20.69
C VAL A 67 0.95 -7.52 19.87
N ASN A 68 -0.20 -7.01 20.31
CA ASN A 68 -1.40 -7.08 19.47
C ASN A 68 -1.31 -6.01 18.38
N ILE A 69 -1.19 -6.46 17.13
CA ILE A 69 -1.09 -5.58 15.97
C ILE A 69 -2.27 -5.87 15.06
N GLU A 70 -3.08 -4.84 14.79
CA GLU A 70 -4.07 -4.88 13.72
C GLU A 70 -3.40 -4.34 12.45
N PHE A 71 -3.12 -5.23 11.50
CA PHE A 71 -2.66 -4.80 10.18
C PHE A 71 -3.89 -4.53 9.31
N ILE A 72 -3.88 -3.43 8.58
CA ILE A 72 -4.99 -3.03 7.70
C ILE A 72 -4.41 -2.67 6.35
N VAL A 73 -5.08 -3.08 5.28
CA VAL A 73 -4.71 -2.59 3.94
C VAL A 73 -5.21 -1.16 3.81
N GLY A 74 -4.29 -0.21 3.83
CA GLY A 74 -4.51 1.22 3.63
C GLY A 74 -4.57 1.60 2.16
N ASN A 75 -4.42 2.89 1.88
CA ASN A 75 -4.48 3.43 0.53
C ASN A 75 -3.09 3.83 0.02
N ASN A 76 -2.93 3.88 -1.31
CA ASN A 76 -1.68 4.25 -1.97
C ASN A 76 -1.41 5.76 -1.93
N ASP A 77 -2.46 6.59 -1.79
CA ASP A 77 -2.36 8.05 -1.66
C ASP A 77 -2.73 8.57 -0.26
N LEU A 78 -2.53 9.87 -0.05
CA LEU A 78 -2.74 10.52 1.25
C LEU A 78 -4.18 10.99 1.51
N ASP A 79 -5.08 10.91 0.53
CA ASP A 79 -6.41 11.52 0.66
C ASP A 79 -7.29 10.77 1.65
N PHE A 80 -7.19 9.44 1.67
CA PHE A 80 -7.86 8.64 2.68
C PHE A 80 -7.36 8.96 4.10
N TYR A 81 -6.05 9.17 4.28
CA TYR A 81 -5.50 9.52 5.60
C TYR A 81 -5.88 10.94 6.03
N LYS A 82 -6.02 11.90 5.10
CA LYS A 82 -6.60 13.24 5.39
C LYS A 82 -8.04 13.12 5.88
N PHE A 83 -8.84 12.28 5.23
CA PHE A 83 -10.20 11.98 5.70
C PHE A 83 -10.22 11.38 7.11
N LEU A 84 -9.36 10.39 7.38
CA LEU A 84 -9.23 9.80 8.72
C LEU A 84 -8.80 10.83 9.76
N GLN A 85 -7.84 11.71 9.45
CA GLN A 85 -7.38 12.78 10.32
C GLN A 85 -8.52 13.75 10.69
N GLN A 86 -9.31 14.18 9.71
CA GLN A 86 -10.43 15.11 9.92
C GLN A 86 -11.56 14.51 10.78
N ASN A 87 -11.69 13.19 10.78
CA ASN A 87 -12.79 12.47 11.43
C ASN A 87 -12.35 11.62 12.65
N GLY A 88 -11.12 11.80 13.13
CA GLY A 88 -10.61 11.16 14.35
C GLY A 88 -10.32 9.66 14.23
N GLY A 89 -9.96 9.19 13.03
CA GLY A 89 -9.69 7.78 12.72
C GLY A 89 -8.25 7.47 12.30
N LEU A 90 -7.29 8.37 12.54
CA LEU A 90 -5.90 8.20 12.09
C LEU A 90 -5.21 7.06 12.89
N PRO A 91 -4.58 6.07 12.24
CA PRO A 91 -3.99 4.92 12.93
C PRO A 91 -2.64 5.24 13.56
N ASP A 92 -2.11 4.35 14.40
CA ASP A 92 -0.81 4.55 15.05
C ASP A 92 0.34 4.65 14.06
N ILE A 93 0.36 3.78 13.03
CA ILE A 93 1.39 3.74 11.98
C ILE A 93 0.73 3.76 10.60
N ILE A 94 1.22 4.64 9.73
CA ILE A 94 0.75 4.82 8.36
C ILE A 94 1.89 4.49 7.41
N THR A 95 1.60 3.72 6.37
CA THR A 95 2.46 3.62 5.18
C THR A 95 1.74 4.17 3.96
N CYS A 96 2.50 4.79 3.07
CA CYS A 96 2.05 5.32 1.80
C CYS A 96 3.13 5.04 0.73
N CYS A 97 2.81 5.05 -0.56
CA CYS A 97 3.81 4.97 -1.63
C CYS A 97 3.75 6.20 -2.55
N ARG A 98 2.55 6.63 -2.96
CA ARG A 98 2.34 7.88 -3.71
C ARG A 98 2.45 9.08 -2.76
N PHE A 99 3.63 9.67 -2.72
CA PHE A 99 3.98 10.64 -1.69
C PHE A 99 4.72 11.87 -2.21
N SER A 100 4.34 13.01 -1.66
CA SER A 100 5.10 14.26 -1.65
C SER A 100 4.89 14.97 -0.33
N LEU A 101 5.83 15.83 0.09
CA LEU A 101 5.60 16.71 1.24
C LEU A 101 4.46 17.71 0.98
N HIS A 102 4.26 18.11 -0.29
CA HIS A 102 3.12 18.92 -0.72
C HIS A 102 1.79 18.26 -0.32
N ASP A 103 1.58 17.00 -0.70
CA ASP A 103 0.33 16.29 -0.38
C ASP A 103 0.23 15.88 1.09
N ALA A 104 1.37 15.69 1.76
CA ALA A 104 1.45 15.37 3.17
C ALA A 104 1.28 16.58 4.09
N ALA A 105 1.36 17.80 3.56
CA ALA A 105 1.30 19.04 4.32
C ALA A 105 0.13 19.09 5.31
N PRO A 106 -1.12 18.74 4.93
CA PRO A 106 -2.26 18.79 5.84
C PRO A 106 -2.17 17.81 7.03
N LEU A 107 -1.34 16.76 6.91
CA LEU A 107 -1.15 15.74 7.95
C LEU A 107 -0.02 16.10 8.92
N LYS A 108 0.88 17.03 8.56
CA LYS A 108 2.12 17.31 9.30
C LYS A 108 1.91 17.44 10.81
N ASP A 109 0.94 18.24 11.23
CA ASP A 109 0.72 18.54 12.64
C ASP A 109 0.00 17.42 13.42
N SER A 110 -0.55 16.43 12.71
CA SER A 110 -1.14 15.20 13.26
C SER A 110 -0.16 14.03 13.32
N LEU A 111 1.09 14.24 12.88
CA LEU A 111 2.13 13.20 12.87
C LEU A 111 3.27 13.55 13.84
N MET A 112 3.89 12.52 14.41
CA MET A 112 5.08 12.67 15.25
C MET A 112 6.24 13.29 14.47
N ASN A 113 7.04 14.12 15.12
CA ASN A 113 8.32 14.55 14.57
C ASN A 113 9.41 13.53 14.92
N LEU A 114 9.92 12.84 13.89
CA LEU A 114 10.92 11.77 13.99
C LEU A 114 12.35 12.28 13.82
N ALA A 115 12.58 13.57 13.57
CA ALA A 115 13.91 14.10 13.23
C ALA A 115 15.03 13.76 14.23
N MET A 116 14.68 13.56 15.51
CA MET A 116 15.63 13.24 16.59
C MET A 116 15.69 11.74 16.94
N THR A 117 15.05 10.88 16.14
CA THR A 117 15.03 9.42 16.36
C THR A 117 16.22 8.74 15.69
N ASN A 118 16.58 7.54 16.17
CA ASN A 118 17.63 6.74 15.55
C ASN A 118 17.22 6.29 14.13
N GLU A 119 15.93 6.05 13.93
CA GLU A 119 15.33 5.67 12.66
C GLU A 119 15.53 6.75 11.60
N ALA A 120 15.30 8.03 11.93
CA ALA A 120 15.62 9.13 11.04
C ALA A 120 17.12 9.29 10.81
N GLY A 121 17.93 9.16 11.87
CA GLY A 121 19.39 9.27 11.80
C GLY A 121 20.07 8.18 10.95
N ALA A 122 19.40 7.05 10.73
CA ALA A 122 19.89 5.99 9.87
C ALA A 122 19.72 6.29 8.38
N VAL A 123 18.74 7.12 7.99
CA VAL A 123 18.49 7.45 6.57
C VAL A 123 19.61 8.34 6.03
N TYR A 124 20.13 8.06 4.83
CA TYR A 124 21.11 8.95 4.20
C TYR A 124 20.51 10.34 4.01
N ASN A 125 21.27 11.38 4.38
CA ASN A 125 20.82 12.78 4.29
C ASN A 125 20.35 13.18 2.88
N THR A 126 20.96 12.64 1.83
CA THR A 126 20.57 12.89 0.44
C THR A 126 19.10 12.54 0.16
N TYR A 127 18.57 11.51 0.84
CA TYR A 127 17.17 11.09 0.74
C TYR A 127 16.30 11.76 1.79
N LEU A 128 16.75 11.79 3.05
CA LEU A 128 15.99 12.37 4.16
C LEU A 128 15.67 13.86 3.94
N ASN A 129 16.53 14.60 3.24
CA ASN A 129 16.26 16.00 2.92
C ASN A 129 15.03 16.21 2.03
N SER A 130 14.61 15.21 1.24
CA SER A 130 13.35 15.26 0.48
C SER A 130 12.10 15.09 1.36
N PHE A 131 12.29 14.76 2.65
CA PHE A 131 11.25 14.51 3.65
C PHE A 131 11.30 15.51 4.81
N LYS A 132 12.20 16.49 4.74
CA LYS A 132 12.38 17.50 5.79
C LYS A 132 11.54 18.72 5.49
N ASN A 133 10.71 19.12 6.45
CA ASN A 133 9.95 20.36 6.38
C ASN A 133 10.86 21.58 6.62
N GLU A 134 10.41 22.79 6.27
CA GLU A 134 11.19 24.02 6.45
C GLU A 134 11.61 24.26 7.91
N ASP A 135 10.75 23.89 8.88
CA ASP A 135 11.04 23.99 10.31
C ASP A 135 12.05 22.94 10.82
N GLY A 136 12.55 22.09 9.93
CA GLY A 136 13.50 21.02 10.22
C GLY A 136 12.87 19.73 10.75
N SER A 137 11.55 19.67 10.94
CA SER A 137 10.85 18.44 11.32
C SER A 137 10.87 17.40 10.20
N VAL A 138 10.82 16.14 10.60
CA VAL A 138 10.73 14.98 9.70
C VAL A 138 9.57 14.14 10.20
N ASN A 139 8.45 14.11 9.49
CA ASN A 139 7.26 13.34 9.91
C ASN A 139 7.11 12.01 9.16
N TRP A 140 7.86 11.84 8.07
CA TRP A 140 7.82 10.67 7.20
C TRP A 140 9.24 10.16 6.97
N LEU A 141 9.42 8.84 7.03
CA LEU A 141 10.69 8.19 6.74
C LEU A 141 10.58 7.34 5.47
N PRO A 142 11.46 7.53 4.46
CA PRO A 142 11.54 6.62 3.34
C PRO A 142 12.24 5.31 3.75
N VAL A 143 11.79 4.17 3.22
CA VAL A 143 12.31 2.84 3.62
C VAL A 143 13.32 2.28 2.62
N CYS A 144 12.87 1.53 1.63
CA CYS A 144 13.69 1.01 0.54
C CYS A 144 13.15 1.50 -0.80
N ALA A 145 13.99 1.46 -1.82
CA ALA A 145 13.61 1.90 -3.15
C ALA A 145 13.28 0.74 -4.09
N ASP A 146 12.23 0.93 -4.88
CA ASP A 146 12.08 0.31 -6.18
C ASP A 146 12.88 1.11 -7.21
N ALA A 147 13.59 0.41 -8.09
CA ALA A 147 14.54 0.98 -9.05
C ALA A 147 13.94 0.95 -10.46
N HIS A 148 13.86 2.11 -11.09
CA HIS A 148 13.21 2.34 -12.38
C HIS A 148 14.21 2.86 -13.42
N GLY A 149 14.13 2.31 -14.62
CA GLY A 149 15.10 2.48 -15.70
C GLY A 149 14.65 1.72 -16.94
N PHE A 150 15.59 1.18 -17.70
CA PHE A 150 15.31 0.42 -18.91
C PHE A 150 15.54 -1.06 -18.71
N VAL A 151 14.52 -1.87 -19.00
CA VAL A 151 14.64 -3.32 -19.11
C VAL A 151 14.99 -3.66 -20.56
N VAL A 152 16.10 -4.38 -20.76
CA VAL A 152 16.74 -4.54 -22.08
C VAL A 152 16.88 -6.03 -22.41
N ASN A 153 16.39 -6.44 -23.57
CA ASN A 153 16.54 -7.80 -24.08
C ASN A 153 17.92 -7.97 -24.72
N ARG A 154 18.93 -8.37 -23.93
CA ARG A 154 20.31 -8.55 -24.40
C ARG A 154 20.41 -9.57 -25.54
N SER A 155 19.55 -10.60 -25.56
CA SER A 155 19.53 -11.58 -26.65
C SER A 155 19.27 -10.94 -28.02
N LEU A 156 18.38 -9.94 -28.09
CA LEU A 156 18.11 -9.23 -29.36
C LEU A 156 19.33 -8.41 -29.82
N PHE A 157 20.04 -7.76 -28.89
CA PHE A 157 21.26 -7.02 -29.22
C PHE A 157 22.33 -7.95 -29.80
N GLU A 158 22.56 -9.10 -29.18
CA GLU A 158 23.51 -10.11 -29.67
C GLU A 158 23.08 -10.71 -31.02
N GLN A 159 21.79 -11.01 -31.18
CA GLN A 159 21.24 -11.60 -32.40
C GLN A 159 21.43 -10.71 -33.64
N TYR A 160 21.29 -9.39 -33.47
CA TYR A 160 21.34 -8.42 -34.57
C TYR A 160 22.67 -7.66 -34.66
N ASP A 161 23.68 -8.04 -33.85
CA ASP A 161 24.99 -7.38 -33.80
C ASP A 161 24.89 -5.87 -33.51
N ILE A 162 23.94 -5.50 -32.64
CA ILE A 162 23.73 -4.13 -32.18
C ILE A 162 24.44 -3.98 -30.82
N PRO A 163 25.33 -2.98 -30.64
CA PRO A 163 26.00 -2.77 -29.36
C PRO A 163 25.02 -2.29 -28.28
N LEU A 164 25.21 -2.78 -27.06
CA LEU A 164 24.50 -2.29 -25.88
C LEU A 164 24.78 -0.80 -25.64
N PRO A 165 23.76 0.02 -25.31
CA PRO A 165 23.96 1.44 -25.02
C PRO A 165 24.86 1.69 -23.82
N THR A 166 25.75 2.68 -23.95
CA THR A 166 26.61 3.15 -22.85
C THR A 166 26.40 4.64 -22.51
N ASP A 167 25.71 5.34 -23.40
CA ASP A 167 25.36 6.77 -23.33
C ASP A 167 24.08 7.03 -24.13
N TYR A 168 23.57 8.27 -24.08
CA TYR A 168 22.33 8.63 -24.77
C TYR A 168 22.44 8.46 -26.30
N ALA A 169 23.57 8.81 -26.92
CA ALA A 169 23.73 8.72 -28.36
C ALA A 169 23.70 7.27 -28.87
N SER A 170 24.35 6.36 -28.14
CA SER A 170 24.31 4.92 -28.41
C SER A 170 22.93 4.32 -28.12
N PHE A 171 22.19 4.81 -27.12
CA PHE A 171 20.79 4.43 -26.89
C PHE A 171 19.90 4.79 -28.09
N VAL A 172 20.00 6.02 -28.60
CA VAL A 172 19.25 6.46 -29.79
C VAL A 172 19.64 5.63 -31.02
N SER A 173 20.94 5.39 -31.20
CA SER A 173 21.44 4.58 -32.33
C SER A 173 20.89 3.15 -32.28
N ALA A 174 20.82 2.54 -31.09
CA ALA A 174 20.21 1.23 -30.90
C ALA A 174 18.71 1.23 -31.24
N CYS A 175 17.95 2.23 -30.75
CA CYS A 175 16.53 2.37 -31.08
C CYS A 175 16.32 2.41 -32.60
N GLN A 176 17.06 3.28 -33.30
CA GLN A 176 16.97 3.44 -34.75
C GLN A 176 17.38 2.18 -35.52
N ALA A 177 18.39 1.45 -35.03
CA ALA A 177 18.83 0.19 -35.63
C ALA A 177 17.76 -0.90 -35.55
N PHE A 178 17.08 -1.03 -34.41
CA PHE A 178 15.95 -1.96 -34.27
C PHE A 178 14.76 -1.57 -35.14
N GLU A 179 14.40 -0.28 -35.19
CA GLU A 179 13.31 0.22 -36.05
C GLU A 179 13.57 -0.12 -37.53
N ALA A 180 14.83 0.00 -37.99
CA ALA A 180 15.21 -0.38 -39.35
C ALA A 180 15.07 -1.89 -39.64
N LEU A 181 15.04 -2.73 -38.60
CA LEU A 181 14.82 -4.17 -38.66
C LEU A 181 13.34 -4.56 -38.45
N GLY A 182 12.46 -3.57 -38.23
CA GLY A 182 11.04 -3.79 -37.95
C GLY A 182 10.76 -4.27 -36.52
N ILE A 183 11.71 -4.04 -35.59
CA ILE A 183 11.56 -4.32 -34.16
C ILE A 183 11.45 -2.97 -33.43
N ARG A 184 10.53 -2.85 -32.47
CA ARG A 184 10.39 -1.62 -31.70
C ARG A 184 11.65 -1.38 -30.89
N GLY A 185 12.30 -0.23 -31.08
CA GLY A 185 13.53 0.09 -30.35
C GLY A 185 13.26 0.31 -28.86
N PHE A 186 12.25 1.13 -28.56
CA PHE A 186 11.84 1.47 -27.21
C PHE A 186 10.33 1.72 -27.13
N THR A 187 9.67 1.30 -26.06
CA THR A 187 8.34 1.81 -25.68
C THR A 187 8.15 1.77 -24.16
N ALA A 188 6.99 2.21 -23.68
CA ALA A 188 6.57 2.09 -22.30
C ALA A 188 5.04 2.12 -22.20
N ASP A 189 4.51 1.85 -21.01
CA ASP A 189 3.07 1.86 -20.71
C ASP A 189 2.56 3.30 -20.46
N TYR A 190 2.71 4.17 -21.47
CA TYR A 190 2.32 5.59 -21.40
C TYR A 190 0.81 5.80 -21.20
N THR A 191 -0.01 4.75 -21.15
CA THR A 191 -1.37 4.81 -20.63
C THR A 191 -1.43 5.30 -19.17
N TYR A 192 -0.38 5.05 -18.36
CA TYR A 192 -0.35 5.42 -16.95
C TYR A 192 0.38 6.75 -16.67
N ASP A 193 -0.04 7.41 -15.59
CA ASP A 193 0.50 8.70 -15.15
C ASP A 193 1.94 8.61 -14.63
N TYR A 194 2.27 7.51 -13.94
CA TYR A 194 3.60 7.29 -13.39
C TYR A 194 4.67 7.21 -14.47
N THR A 195 4.41 6.51 -15.58
CA THR A 195 5.38 6.38 -16.69
C THR A 195 5.64 7.71 -17.37
N CYS A 196 4.59 8.52 -17.57
CA CYS A 196 4.70 9.87 -18.10
C CYS A 196 5.59 10.75 -17.20
N MET A 197 5.31 10.71 -15.89
CA MET A 197 6.04 11.51 -14.90
C MET A 197 7.50 11.06 -14.75
N GLU A 198 7.74 9.75 -14.62
CA GLU A 198 9.06 9.19 -14.37
C GLU A 198 9.97 9.30 -15.58
N THR A 199 9.43 9.19 -16.81
CA THR A 199 10.21 9.48 -18.01
C THR A 199 10.66 10.94 -18.03
N LEU A 200 9.74 11.88 -17.78
CA LEU A 200 10.04 13.31 -17.79
C LEU A 200 11.11 13.69 -16.75
N GLN A 201 11.01 13.14 -15.53
CA GLN A 201 11.99 13.39 -14.47
C GLN A 201 13.29 12.63 -14.69
N GLY A 202 13.23 11.38 -15.16
CA GLY A 202 14.40 10.50 -15.35
C GLY A 202 15.36 11.03 -16.41
N LEU A 203 14.82 11.53 -17.53
CA LEU A 203 15.60 12.22 -18.57
C LEU A 203 16.28 13.51 -18.08
N SER A 204 15.93 14.00 -16.89
CA SER A 204 16.42 15.25 -16.31
C SER A 204 16.97 15.09 -14.89
N ALA A 205 17.28 13.86 -14.47
CA ALA A 205 17.70 13.58 -13.10
C ALA A 205 18.97 14.36 -12.70
N ALA A 206 19.94 14.47 -13.62
CA ALA A 206 21.14 15.28 -13.41
C ALA A 206 20.80 16.76 -13.14
N GLU A 207 19.91 17.36 -13.92
CA GLU A 207 19.52 18.76 -13.73
C GLU A 207 18.67 18.97 -12.47
N LEU A 208 17.77 18.04 -12.17
CA LEU A 208 16.90 18.08 -10.99
C LEU A 208 17.68 17.91 -9.68
N THR A 209 18.87 17.31 -9.73
CA THR A 209 19.75 17.16 -8.56
C THR A 209 20.71 18.33 -8.38
N THR A 210 20.77 19.30 -9.31
CA THR A 210 21.56 20.52 -9.16
C THR A 210 21.05 21.41 -8.01
N THR A 211 21.79 22.48 -7.69
CA THR A 211 21.34 23.45 -6.69
C THR A 211 20.01 24.10 -7.06
N GLU A 212 19.79 24.47 -8.34
CA GLU A 212 18.52 25.06 -8.77
C GLU A 212 17.39 24.03 -8.73
N GLY A 213 17.64 22.79 -9.20
CA GLY A 213 16.65 21.72 -9.14
C GLY A 213 16.21 21.39 -7.71
N ARG A 214 17.16 21.29 -6.77
CA ARG A 214 16.86 21.10 -5.34
C ARG A 214 16.11 22.27 -4.74
N LYS A 215 16.50 23.51 -5.07
CA LYS A 215 15.83 24.72 -4.60
C LYS A 215 14.38 24.76 -5.06
N TRP A 216 14.12 24.47 -6.33
CA TRP A 216 12.76 24.37 -6.84
C TRP A 216 11.99 23.24 -6.16
N ARG A 217 12.57 22.04 -6.01
CA ARG A 217 11.90 20.91 -5.34
C ARG A 217 11.49 21.28 -3.91
N THR A 218 12.38 21.94 -3.16
CA THR A 218 12.08 22.42 -1.81
C THR A 218 10.92 23.41 -1.82
N ALA A 219 10.93 24.39 -2.72
CA ALA A 219 9.82 25.35 -2.84
C ALA A 219 8.51 24.69 -3.26
N TYR A 220 8.54 23.75 -4.21
CA TYR A 220 7.38 23.01 -4.69
C TYR A 220 6.75 22.14 -3.60
N SER A 221 7.60 21.53 -2.77
CA SER A 221 7.19 20.58 -1.74
C SER A 221 6.96 21.23 -0.38
N ASP A 222 7.05 22.55 -0.27
CA ASP A 222 6.94 23.26 1.01
C ASP A 222 5.51 23.16 1.58
N PRO A 223 5.32 22.46 2.71
CA PRO A 223 4.01 22.33 3.33
C PRO A 223 3.51 23.63 4.00
N ALA A 224 4.40 24.59 4.25
CA ALA A 224 4.05 25.89 4.84
C ALA A 224 3.59 26.90 3.78
N SER A 225 3.87 26.64 2.51
CA SER A 225 3.44 27.50 1.42
C SER A 225 1.93 27.42 1.25
N THR A 226 1.27 28.57 1.39
CA THR A 226 -0.14 28.75 1.02
C THR A 226 -0.31 29.14 -0.45
N VAL A 227 0.80 29.26 -1.18
CA VAL A 227 0.84 29.65 -2.59
C VAL A 227 1.29 28.45 -3.41
N ARG A 228 0.50 28.06 -4.41
CA ARG A 228 0.88 27.02 -5.37
C ARG A 228 2.19 27.42 -6.05
N VAL A 229 3.15 26.50 -6.08
CA VAL A 229 4.44 26.71 -6.72
C VAL A 229 4.42 25.97 -8.06
N GLY A 230 4.68 26.70 -9.13
CA GLY A 230 4.79 26.15 -10.48
C GLY A 230 6.19 25.61 -10.77
N LEU A 231 6.46 25.35 -12.04
CA LEU A 231 7.79 24.99 -12.54
C LEU A 231 8.71 26.22 -12.59
N ASP A 232 9.97 26.07 -12.20
CA ASP A 232 10.98 27.12 -12.39
C ASP A 232 11.30 27.36 -13.88
N ASP A 233 12.07 28.41 -14.18
CA ASP A 233 12.57 28.73 -15.52
C ASP A 233 14.03 28.29 -15.75
N ALA A 234 14.65 27.62 -14.78
CA ALA A 234 16.06 27.24 -14.80
C ALA A 234 16.28 25.80 -15.26
N VAL A 235 15.48 24.86 -14.76
CA VAL A 235 15.63 23.41 -14.95
C VAL A 235 14.54 22.88 -15.89
N TRP A 236 13.29 23.28 -15.65
CA TRP A 236 12.13 22.68 -16.30
C TRP A 236 12.01 22.93 -17.81
N PRO A 237 12.33 24.11 -18.37
CA PRO A 237 12.32 24.29 -19.82
C PRO A 237 13.19 23.26 -20.54
N GLY A 238 14.40 23.00 -20.03
CA GLY A 238 15.31 21.98 -20.56
C GLY A 238 14.78 20.56 -20.38
N ALA A 239 14.02 20.28 -19.31
CA ALA A 239 13.40 18.97 -19.11
C ALA A 239 12.39 18.63 -20.21
N PHE A 240 11.56 19.60 -20.61
CA PHE A 240 10.63 19.40 -21.73
C PHE A 240 11.34 19.33 -23.09
N GLU A 241 12.45 20.05 -23.27
CA GLU A 241 13.28 19.92 -24.48
C GLU A 241 13.87 18.51 -24.60
N ARG A 242 14.38 17.94 -23.49
CA ARG A 242 14.86 16.56 -23.44
C ARG A 242 13.74 15.55 -23.67
N MET A 243 12.55 15.76 -23.10
CA MET A 243 11.40 14.88 -23.37
C MET A 243 10.98 14.93 -24.85
N ALA A 244 10.94 16.10 -25.47
CA ALA A 244 10.62 16.24 -26.89
C ALA A 244 11.68 15.57 -27.79
N GLN A 245 12.96 15.67 -27.43
CA GLN A 245 14.06 14.99 -28.10
C GLN A 245 13.93 13.47 -27.96
N PHE A 246 13.65 12.98 -26.75
CA PHE A 246 13.46 11.56 -26.48
C PHE A 246 12.30 10.96 -27.28
N ILE A 247 11.15 11.64 -27.35
CA ILE A 247 10.00 11.21 -28.16
C ILE A 247 10.40 11.03 -29.63
N GLN A 248 11.15 11.98 -30.19
CA GLN A 248 11.62 11.90 -31.58
C GLN A 248 12.64 10.76 -31.78
N ASP A 249 13.62 10.67 -30.89
CA ASP A 249 14.71 9.70 -30.98
C ASP A 249 14.27 8.24 -30.82
N THR A 250 13.23 8.02 -30.02
CA THR A 250 12.63 6.70 -29.78
C THR A 250 11.45 6.40 -30.70
N SER A 251 11.07 7.35 -31.57
CA SER A 251 9.90 7.23 -32.46
C SER A 251 8.61 6.92 -31.71
N LEU A 252 8.40 7.52 -30.53
CA LEU A 252 7.13 7.43 -29.80
C LEU A 252 6.02 8.14 -30.56
N THR A 253 4.83 7.55 -30.55
CA THR A 253 3.65 8.02 -31.28
C THR A 253 2.38 7.90 -30.44
N ALA A 254 1.26 8.41 -30.95
CA ALA A 254 -0.03 8.27 -30.30
C ALA A 254 -0.45 6.82 -30.05
N ASP A 255 0.04 5.85 -30.84
CA ASP A 255 -0.27 4.43 -30.65
C ASP A 255 0.32 3.89 -29.33
N ASP A 256 1.49 4.41 -28.91
CA ASP A 256 2.12 4.04 -27.64
C ASP A 256 1.29 4.49 -26.41
N LEU A 257 0.39 5.46 -26.56
CA LEU A 257 -0.47 5.93 -25.47
C LEU A 257 -1.56 4.91 -25.08
N ALA A 258 -1.84 3.95 -25.96
CA ALA A 258 -2.82 2.89 -25.71
C ALA A 258 -2.22 1.69 -24.97
N LEU A 259 -0.89 1.55 -24.94
CA LEU A 259 -0.20 0.41 -24.36
C LEU A 259 -0.27 0.47 -22.82
N ASN A 260 -0.77 -0.62 -22.22
CA ASN A 260 -0.66 -0.88 -20.79
C ASN A 260 0.55 -1.78 -20.48
N TYR A 261 0.75 -2.09 -19.20
CA TYR A 261 1.88 -2.89 -18.74
C TYR A 261 1.87 -4.32 -19.32
N ASP A 262 0.69 -4.94 -19.43
CA ASP A 262 0.56 -6.28 -20.01
C ASP A 262 0.85 -6.28 -21.52
N ASP A 263 0.45 -5.22 -22.24
CA ASP A 263 0.78 -5.05 -23.65
C ASP A 263 2.30 -4.95 -23.84
N VAL A 264 2.97 -4.06 -23.09
CA VAL A 264 4.42 -3.82 -23.19
C VAL A 264 5.22 -5.07 -22.81
N THR A 265 4.87 -5.72 -21.69
CA THR A 265 5.56 -6.96 -21.30
C THR A 265 5.27 -8.09 -22.26
N GLY A 266 4.07 -8.17 -22.85
CA GLY A 266 3.74 -9.10 -23.92
C GLY A 266 4.62 -8.91 -25.16
N MET A 267 4.77 -7.66 -25.63
CA MET A 267 5.67 -7.31 -26.73
C MET A 267 7.11 -7.73 -26.43
N PHE A 268 7.59 -7.50 -25.19
CA PHE A 268 8.95 -7.86 -24.78
C PHE A 268 9.17 -9.38 -24.80
N ARG A 269 8.21 -10.16 -24.26
CA ARG A 269 8.25 -11.64 -24.31
C ARG A 269 8.32 -12.17 -25.74
N ASN A 270 7.61 -11.52 -26.66
CA ASN A 270 7.55 -11.91 -28.06
C ASN A 270 8.77 -11.42 -28.87
N GLY A 271 9.69 -10.67 -28.27
CA GLY A 271 10.83 -10.07 -28.97
C GLY A 271 10.46 -8.96 -29.95
N GLU A 272 9.27 -8.37 -29.79
CA GLU A 272 8.74 -7.30 -30.64
C GLU A 272 9.27 -5.92 -30.21
N VAL A 273 9.80 -5.81 -28.98
CA VAL A 273 10.48 -4.62 -28.46
C VAL A 273 11.81 -4.99 -27.83
N ALA A 274 12.86 -4.20 -28.10
CA ALA A 274 14.21 -4.41 -27.58
C ALA A 274 14.42 -3.86 -26.16
N MET A 275 13.82 -2.70 -25.86
CA MET A 275 13.95 -2.00 -24.58
C MET A 275 12.61 -1.42 -24.15
N TYR A 276 12.30 -1.42 -22.85
CA TYR A 276 11.16 -0.66 -22.36
C TYR A 276 11.46 -0.01 -21.01
N PHE A 277 10.72 1.06 -20.68
CA PHE A 277 10.82 1.67 -19.35
C PHE A 277 10.06 0.82 -18.32
N GLY A 278 10.74 0.42 -17.26
CA GLY A 278 10.17 -0.44 -16.21
C GLY A 278 11.04 -0.48 -14.97
N SER A 279 10.71 -1.41 -14.07
CA SER A 279 11.48 -1.65 -12.85
C SER A 279 12.45 -2.82 -12.97
N SER A 280 13.40 -2.91 -12.03
CA SER A 280 14.36 -4.03 -11.97
C SER A 280 13.68 -5.39 -11.81
N ALA A 281 12.44 -5.45 -11.29
CA ALA A 281 11.64 -6.67 -11.21
C ALA A 281 11.41 -7.33 -12.58
N GLY A 282 11.31 -6.53 -13.65
CA GLY A 282 11.15 -7.05 -15.01
C GLY A 282 12.31 -7.92 -15.45
N VAL A 283 13.53 -7.62 -14.99
CA VAL A 283 14.73 -8.40 -15.32
C VAL A 283 14.62 -9.82 -14.79
N LYS A 284 14.29 -9.99 -13.51
CA LYS A 284 14.09 -11.32 -12.92
C LYS A 284 12.98 -12.07 -13.65
N MET A 285 11.83 -11.42 -13.82
CA MET A 285 10.65 -12.03 -14.44
C MET A 285 11.00 -12.64 -15.80
N PHE A 286 11.66 -11.90 -16.68
CA PHE A 286 12.01 -12.41 -18.01
C PHE A 286 13.18 -13.40 -18.02
N GLN A 287 14.15 -13.26 -17.09
CA GLN A 287 15.19 -14.28 -16.94
C GLN A 287 14.64 -15.63 -16.48
N ASP A 288 13.65 -15.63 -15.58
CA ASP A 288 12.94 -16.85 -15.17
C ASP A 288 12.16 -17.48 -16.34
N GLU A 289 11.71 -16.66 -17.31
CA GLU A 289 11.10 -17.10 -18.57
C GLU A 289 12.14 -17.52 -19.64
N GLY A 290 13.45 -17.37 -19.37
CA GLY A 290 14.54 -17.78 -20.25
C GLY A 290 15.03 -16.73 -21.25
N ILE A 291 14.65 -15.46 -21.08
CA ILE A 291 15.08 -14.34 -21.93
C ILE A 291 16.29 -13.64 -21.27
N ASP A 292 17.44 -13.57 -21.96
CA ASP A 292 18.61 -12.84 -21.44
C ASP A 292 18.29 -11.34 -21.38
N THR A 293 18.08 -10.86 -20.16
CA THR A 293 17.54 -9.53 -19.87
C THR A 293 18.45 -8.81 -18.89
N ILE A 294 18.65 -7.51 -19.06
CA ILE A 294 19.43 -6.66 -18.15
C ILE A 294 18.72 -5.35 -17.82
N PHE A 295 19.22 -4.66 -16.80
CA PHE A 295 18.76 -3.34 -16.41
C PHE A 295 19.76 -2.25 -16.84
N MET A 296 19.25 -1.13 -17.34
CA MET A 296 20.05 0.04 -17.69
C MET A 296 19.50 1.33 -17.06
N PRO A 297 20.38 2.31 -16.79
CA PRO A 297 19.98 3.59 -16.20
C PRO A 297 19.50 4.58 -17.28
N PHE A 298 18.98 5.72 -16.85
CA PHE A 298 18.87 6.90 -17.71
C PHE A 298 20.26 7.45 -18.03
N PHE A 299 20.44 7.91 -19.28
CA PHE A 299 21.67 8.54 -19.75
C PHE A 299 21.49 10.06 -19.82
N SER A 300 22.09 10.79 -18.90
CA SER A 300 22.02 12.26 -18.86
C SER A 300 22.94 12.89 -19.90
N GLN A 301 22.59 14.10 -20.37
CA GLN A 301 23.37 14.81 -21.40
C GLN A 301 24.80 15.17 -20.95
N ASN A 302 25.03 15.32 -19.65
CA ASN A 302 26.35 15.56 -19.07
C ASN A 302 27.22 14.29 -18.96
N GLY A 303 26.73 13.13 -19.41
CA GLY A 303 27.42 11.84 -19.35
C GLY A 303 27.20 11.07 -18.05
N GLU A 304 26.51 11.64 -17.07
CA GLU A 304 26.12 10.91 -15.86
C GLU A 304 25.02 9.90 -16.19
N LYS A 305 24.98 8.82 -15.40
CA LYS A 305 23.94 7.80 -15.46
C LYS A 305 23.12 7.91 -14.19
N TRP A 306 21.80 7.78 -14.30
CA TRP A 306 20.91 7.93 -13.16
C TRP A 306 19.85 6.82 -13.13
N ILE A 307 19.54 6.33 -11.93
CA ILE A 307 18.39 5.46 -11.70
C ILE A 307 17.29 6.28 -11.05
N MET A 308 16.08 6.17 -11.58
CA MET A 308 14.90 6.71 -10.93
C MET A 308 14.52 5.79 -9.78
N THR A 309 14.21 6.35 -8.62
CA THR A 309 13.85 5.55 -7.46
C THR A 309 12.53 5.97 -6.84
N THR A 310 11.76 4.97 -6.42
CA THR A 310 10.49 5.15 -5.71
C THR A 310 10.62 4.50 -4.35
N PRO A 311 10.48 5.23 -3.22
CA PRO A 311 10.36 4.55 -1.94
C PRO A 311 9.17 3.60 -1.98
N TYR A 312 9.42 2.31 -1.78
CA TYR A 312 8.39 1.27 -1.82
C TYR A 312 7.26 1.58 -0.82
N PHE A 313 7.63 2.14 0.33
CA PHE A 313 6.75 3.00 1.08
C PHE A 313 7.52 4.04 1.90
N GLN A 314 6.79 5.04 2.37
CA GLN A 314 7.19 5.94 3.43
C GLN A 314 6.31 5.70 4.64
N VAL A 315 6.88 5.83 5.84
CA VAL A 315 6.21 5.52 7.11
C VAL A 315 6.10 6.75 8.00
N ALA A 316 4.96 6.92 8.65
CA ALA A 316 4.71 7.94 9.67
C ALA A 316 4.00 7.36 10.89
N LEU A 317 4.08 8.09 12.01
CA LEU A 317 3.44 7.75 13.27
C LEU A 317 2.47 8.86 13.68
N ASN A 318 1.30 8.48 14.19
CA ASN A 318 0.32 9.43 14.71
C ASN A 318 0.86 10.16 15.95
N ARG A 319 0.70 11.48 15.97
CA ARG A 319 1.12 12.36 17.07
C ARG A 319 0.44 12.04 18.41
N ASP A 320 -0.75 11.46 18.41
CA ASP A 320 -1.45 11.08 19.64
C ASP A 320 -0.65 10.09 20.50
N LEU A 321 0.27 9.33 19.89
CA LEU A 321 1.24 8.50 20.61
C LEU A 321 2.11 9.32 21.58
N GLU A 322 2.34 10.60 21.34
CA GLU A 322 3.09 11.47 22.28
C GLU A 322 2.39 11.63 23.63
N GLN A 323 1.08 11.37 23.71
CA GLN A 323 0.29 11.46 24.94
C GLN A 323 0.35 10.17 25.77
N ASP A 324 0.76 9.05 25.19
CA ASP A 324 0.89 7.76 25.87
C ASP A 324 2.28 7.15 25.61
N THR A 325 3.19 7.39 26.56
CA THR A 325 4.56 6.88 26.50
C THR A 325 4.62 5.36 26.32
N ALA A 326 3.75 4.60 26.97
CA ALA A 326 3.78 3.13 26.88
C ALA A 326 3.34 2.67 25.49
N ARG A 327 2.26 3.24 24.95
CA ARG A 327 1.79 2.94 23.60
C ARG A 327 2.82 3.37 22.54
N ARG A 328 3.43 4.55 22.71
CA ARG A 328 4.52 5.04 21.84
C ARG A 328 5.71 4.11 21.82
N GLU A 329 6.15 3.59 22.97
CA GLU A 329 7.25 2.65 23.04
C GLU A 329 6.95 1.36 22.26
N ILE A 330 5.69 0.89 22.27
CA ILE A 330 5.26 -0.26 21.47
C ILE A 330 5.25 0.10 19.98
N ALA A 331 4.66 1.24 19.60
CA ALA A 331 4.63 1.69 18.21
C ALA A 331 6.04 1.88 17.63
N MET A 332 6.99 2.43 18.40
CA MET A 332 8.39 2.56 18.00
C MET A 332 9.09 1.20 17.86
N LYS A 333 8.73 0.19 18.67
CA LYS A 333 9.23 -1.19 18.48
C LYS A 333 8.71 -1.79 17.17
N VAL A 334 7.42 -1.59 16.87
CA VAL A 334 6.83 -2.02 15.59
C VAL A 334 7.55 -1.34 14.43
N LEU A 335 7.75 -0.02 14.49
CA LEU A 335 8.51 0.74 13.51
C LEU A 335 9.94 0.19 13.32
N ASN A 336 10.65 -0.10 14.42
CA ASN A 336 12.02 -0.60 14.34
C ASN A 336 12.11 -1.95 13.62
N VAL A 337 11.17 -2.87 13.90
CA VAL A 337 11.05 -4.14 13.17
C VAL A 337 10.68 -3.88 11.71
N MET A 338 9.74 -2.98 11.45
CA MET A 338 9.33 -2.64 10.08
C MET A 338 10.51 -2.11 9.23
N LEU A 339 11.43 -1.36 9.83
CA LEU A 339 12.57 -0.78 9.13
C LEU A 339 13.79 -1.72 9.06
N SER A 340 13.74 -2.92 9.64
CA SER A 340 14.88 -3.85 9.69
C SER A 340 15.27 -4.37 8.31
N GLU A 341 16.51 -4.85 8.18
CA GLU A 341 17.01 -5.48 6.96
C GLU A 341 16.13 -6.67 6.54
N GLU A 342 15.77 -7.53 7.49
CA GLU A 342 14.95 -8.71 7.23
C GLU A 342 13.52 -8.35 6.81
N ALA A 343 12.93 -7.28 7.36
CA ALA A 343 11.62 -6.78 6.94
C ALA A 343 11.69 -6.23 5.51
N GLN A 344 12.69 -5.40 5.20
CA GLN A 344 12.89 -4.87 3.86
C GLN A 344 13.16 -6.00 2.84
N ASN A 345 13.87 -7.06 3.22
CA ASN A 345 14.06 -8.24 2.36
C ASN A 345 12.75 -8.98 2.03
N ARG A 346 11.67 -8.83 2.84
CA ARG A 346 10.34 -9.41 2.51
C ARG A 346 9.65 -8.64 1.39
N ILE A 347 9.88 -7.34 1.31
CA ILE A 347 9.38 -6.49 0.22
C ILE A 347 9.94 -6.97 -1.13
N VAL A 348 11.19 -7.45 -1.11
CA VAL A 348 11.97 -7.85 -2.28
C VAL A 348 11.67 -9.25 -2.83
N ALA A 349 10.75 -10.00 -2.21
CA ALA A 349 10.50 -11.40 -2.55
C ALA A 349 9.92 -11.66 -3.96
N ASP A 350 9.61 -10.63 -4.76
CA ASP A 350 9.17 -10.74 -6.16
C ASP A 350 10.24 -10.36 -7.21
N GLY A 351 11.52 -10.18 -6.82
CA GLY A 351 12.61 -9.90 -7.76
C GLY A 351 13.11 -8.46 -7.83
N GLN A 352 12.68 -7.63 -6.89
CA GLN A 352 13.16 -6.27 -6.74
C GLN A 352 14.51 -6.26 -6.00
N ASP A 353 15.34 -5.26 -6.24
CA ASP A 353 16.56 -5.04 -5.47
C ASP A 353 16.26 -4.17 -4.24
N VAL A 354 16.75 -4.55 -3.05
CA VAL A 354 16.60 -3.67 -1.86
C VAL A 354 17.66 -2.58 -1.96
N LEU A 355 17.32 -1.48 -2.61
CA LEU A 355 18.09 -0.24 -2.49
C LEU A 355 17.62 0.49 -1.24
N SER A 356 18.10 0.05 -0.07
CA SER A 356 17.75 0.69 1.20
C SER A 356 18.24 2.14 1.24
N TYR A 357 17.38 3.05 1.71
CA TYR A 357 17.78 4.42 2.02
C TYR A 357 18.40 4.56 3.42
N SER A 358 18.40 3.49 4.21
CA SER A 358 19.01 3.40 5.53
C SER A 358 20.44 2.86 5.45
N GLN A 359 21.36 3.56 6.13
CA GLN A 359 22.75 3.17 6.35
C GLN A 359 22.90 1.89 7.18
N ASN A 360 21.85 1.52 7.94
CA ASN A 360 21.88 0.32 8.80
C ASN A 360 21.57 -0.96 8.04
N VAL A 361 21.07 -0.86 6.80
CA VAL A 361 20.77 -2.00 5.95
C VAL A 361 21.79 -2.01 4.81
N PRO A 362 22.62 -3.04 4.69
CA PRO A 362 23.59 -3.14 3.60
C PRO A 362 22.88 -3.07 2.25
N LEU A 363 23.45 -2.31 1.31
CA LEU A 363 23.00 -2.34 -0.09
C LEU A 363 23.20 -3.76 -0.63
N ARG A 364 22.09 -4.42 -0.97
CA ARG A 364 22.10 -5.75 -1.59
C ARG A 364 21.73 -5.59 -3.06
N LEU A 365 22.75 -5.48 -3.89
CA LEU A 365 22.62 -5.57 -5.34
C LEU A 365 22.63 -7.05 -5.74
N THR A 366 21.48 -7.53 -6.18
CA THR A 366 21.29 -8.81 -6.86
C THR A 366 22.08 -8.84 -8.17
N GLU A 367 22.18 -10.03 -8.75
CA GLU A 367 22.77 -10.22 -10.08
C GLU A 367 22.02 -9.43 -11.16
N TYR A 368 20.74 -9.10 -10.95
CA TYR A 368 19.88 -8.42 -11.93
C TYR A 368 20.21 -6.92 -12.07
N MET A 369 20.84 -6.32 -11.06
CA MET A 369 21.27 -4.91 -11.06
C MET A 369 22.79 -4.76 -11.19
N LYS A 370 23.52 -5.83 -11.53
CA LYS A 370 24.99 -5.78 -11.64
C LYS A 370 25.47 -4.77 -12.67
N ASP A 371 24.72 -4.58 -13.76
CA ASP A 371 25.07 -3.71 -14.88
C ASP A 371 24.93 -2.22 -14.52
N VAL A 372 24.31 -1.89 -13.37
CA VAL A 372 24.17 -0.53 -12.83
C VAL A 372 24.78 -0.37 -11.44
N ARG A 373 25.66 -1.28 -11.04
CA ARG A 373 26.32 -1.26 -9.73
C ARG A 373 27.09 0.04 -9.49
N ASP A 374 27.82 0.50 -10.48
CA ASP A 374 28.56 1.78 -10.46
C ASP A 374 27.62 2.95 -10.16
N VAL A 375 26.48 3.01 -10.84
CA VAL A 375 25.46 4.06 -10.65
C VAL A 375 24.92 4.09 -9.22
N VAL A 376 24.69 2.92 -8.62
CA VAL A 376 24.21 2.79 -7.23
C VAL A 376 25.31 3.13 -6.23
N GLU A 377 26.54 2.65 -6.44
CA GLU A 377 27.69 2.92 -5.56
C GLU A 377 28.13 4.40 -5.60
N GLU A 378 27.96 5.08 -6.74
CA GLU A 378 28.13 6.53 -6.90
C GLU A 378 26.95 7.34 -6.34
N ASN A 379 25.89 6.67 -5.88
CA ASN A 379 24.69 7.30 -5.31
C ASN A 379 23.95 8.20 -6.33
N HIS A 380 24.01 7.87 -7.62
CA HIS A 380 23.23 8.51 -8.68
C HIS A 380 21.81 7.92 -8.75
N MET A 381 21.10 8.03 -7.63
CA MET A 381 19.72 7.59 -7.46
C MET A 381 18.83 8.79 -7.16
N TYR A 382 17.82 9.02 -8.00
CA TYR A 382 16.92 10.16 -7.87
C TYR A 382 15.54 9.72 -7.41
N ILE A 383 15.11 10.19 -6.23
CA ILE A 383 13.75 9.97 -5.73
C ILE A 383 12.78 10.82 -6.55
N ARG A 384 11.82 10.19 -7.24
CA ARG A 384 10.78 10.92 -8.01
C ARG A 384 9.99 11.92 -7.15
N ILE A 385 9.45 12.97 -7.77
CA ILE A 385 8.38 13.80 -7.19
C ILE A 385 7.05 13.13 -7.52
N ALA A 386 6.28 12.80 -6.49
CA ALA A 386 5.09 11.97 -6.59
C ALA A 386 3.87 12.63 -5.93
N SER A 387 3.62 13.91 -6.20
CA SER A 387 2.37 14.57 -5.81
C SER A 387 1.25 14.29 -6.80
N ASN A 388 0.01 14.27 -6.32
CA ASN A 388 -1.18 13.88 -7.09
C ASN A 388 -1.37 14.72 -8.35
N ASP A 389 -1.21 16.04 -8.22
CA ASP A 389 -1.25 17.01 -9.32
C ASP A 389 -0.13 16.76 -10.34
N PHE A 390 1.10 16.54 -9.88
CA PHE A 390 2.26 16.36 -10.77
C PHE A 390 2.11 15.12 -11.66
N PHE A 391 1.57 14.02 -11.13
CA PHE A 391 1.21 12.86 -11.92
C PHE A 391 0.11 13.16 -12.95
N ALA A 392 -1.00 13.76 -12.52
CA ALA A 392 -2.14 14.04 -13.40
C ALA A 392 -1.74 14.99 -14.54
N VAL A 393 -1.02 16.06 -14.23
CA VAL A 393 -0.51 17.03 -15.19
C VAL A 393 0.56 16.39 -16.09
N SER A 394 1.42 15.52 -15.55
CA SER A 394 2.37 14.75 -16.38
C SER A 394 1.65 13.86 -17.38
N LYS A 395 0.61 13.14 -16.97
CA LYS A 395 -0.19 12.31 -17.87
C LYS A 395 -0.76 13.14 -19.01
N ASP A 396 -1.41 14.27 -18.70
CA ASP A 396 -2.01 15.14 -19.71
C ASP A 396 -0.95 15.71 -20.68
N VAL A 397 0.08 16.36 -20.13
CA VAL A 397 1.04 17.13 -20.93
C VAL A 397 1.96 16.21 -21.74
N VAL A 398 2.48 15.14 -21.14
CA VAL A 398 3.36 14.19 -21.85
C VAL A 398 2.60 13.44 -22.93
N SER A 399 1.35 13.02 -22.68
CA SER A 399 0.54 12.38 -23.72
C SER A 399 0.34 13.30 -24.93
N LYS A 400 0.09 14.60 -24.70
CA LYS A 400 -0.02 15.60 -25.77
C LYS A 400 1.31 15.87 -26.48
N MET A 401 2.45 15.74 -25.80
CA MET A 401 3.75 15.77 -26.48
C MET A 401 3.94 14.55 -27.40
N ILE A 402 3.64 13.35 -26.90
CA ILE A 402 3.74 12.09 -27.66
C ILE A 402 2.80 12.09 -28.87
N ALA A 403 1.59 12.63 -28.72
CA ALA A 403 0.63 12.80 -29.82
C ALA A 403 1.03 13.90 -30.83
N GLY A 404 2.10 14.64 -30.57
CA GLY A 404 2.56 15.75 -31.43
C GLY A 404 1.73 17.04 -31.30
N GLU A 405 0.86 17.14 -30.30
CA GLU A 405 0.01 18.31 -30.04
C GLU A 405 0.78 19.45 -29.36
N TYR A 406 1.76 19.12 -28.50
CA TYR A 406 2.59 20.09 -27.79
C TYR A 406 4.06 20.04 -28.19
N THR A 407 4.59 21.21 -28.56
CA THR A 407 6.04 21.46 -28.52
C THR A 407 6.54 21.53 -27.08
N ALA A 408 7.85 21.37 -26.83
CA ALA A 408 8.45 21.50 -25.50
C ALA A 408 8.07 22.81 -24.78
N LYS A 409 8.04 23.94 -25.49
CA LYS A 409 7.66 25.24 -24.91
C LYS A 409 6.18 25.32 -24.55
N GLN A 410 5.30 24.71 -25.36
CA GLN A 410 3.87 24.64 -25.05
C GLN A 410 3.63 23.70 -23.87
N ALA A 411 4.30 22.56 -23.84
CA ALA A 411 4.25 21.60 -22.74
C ALA A 411 4.67 22.23 -21.41
N TYR A 412 5.83 22.89 -21.36
CA TYR A 412 6.29 23.64 -20.18
C TYR A 412 5.25 24.64 -19.68
N ARG A 413 4.71 25.48 -20.59
CA ARG A 413 3.71 26.49 -20.22
C ARG A 413 2.40 25.87 -19.74
N ALA A 414 1.93 24.82 -20.40
CA ALA A 414 0.71 24.11 -20.05
C ALA A 414 0.87 23.43 -18.68
N PHE A 415 1.98 22.73 -18.45
CA PHE A 415 2.28 22.08 -17.18
C PHE A 415 2.33 23.10 -16.05
N ASN A 416 3.11 24.17 -16.22
CA ASN A 416 3.23 25.22 -15.23
C ASN A 416 1.88 25.90 -14.93
N ALA A 417 1.08 26.17 -15.97
CA ALA A 417 -0.25 26.76 -15.80
C ALA A 417 -1.22 25.83 -15.05
N GLN A 418 -1.17 24.52 -15.30
CA GLN A 418 -2.01 23.55 -14.59
C GLN A 418 -1.60 23.41 -13.12
N LEU A 419 -0.30 23.37 -12.81
CA LEU A 419 0.17 23.39 -11.42
C LEU A 419 -0.28 24.64 -10.67
N LEU A 420 -0.26 25.80 -11.33
CA LEU A 420 -0.65 27.09 -10.75
C LEU A 420 -2.16 27.35 -10.76
N ALA A 421 -2.95 26.55 -11.47
CA ALA A 421 -4.40 26.72 -11.51
C ALA A 421 -4.98 26.46 -10.12
N GLU A 422 -5.90 27.30 -9.66
CA GLU A 422 -6.72 26.93 -8.51
C GLU A 422 -7.69 25.84 -8.96
N GLU A 423 -7.51 24.63 -8.44
CA GLU A 423 -8.61 23.68 -8.43
C GLU A 423 -9.50 24.09 -7.25
N GLU A 424 -10.65 24.70 -7.53
CA GLU A 424 -11.77 24.54 -6.60
C GLU A 424 -11.98 23.03 -6.49
N PRO A 425 -11.82 22.42 -5.30
CA PRO A 425 -12.25 21.05 -5.15
C PRO A 425 -13.70 21.05 -5.60
N ALA A 426 -14.03 20.22 -6.60
CA ALA A 426 -15.43 19.95 -6.88
C ALA A 426 -16.05 19.63 -5.52
N ALA A 427 -17.19 20.25 -5.20
CA ALA A 427 -17.93 19.88 -4.01
C ALA A 427 -18.32 18.41 -4.21
N ASP A 428 -17.48 17.51 -3.70
CA ASP A 428 -17.72 16.09 -3.80
C ASP A 428 -18.92 15.81 -2.91
N GLU A 429 -20.09 15.70 -3.53
CA GLU A 429 -21.30 15.41 -2.81
C GLU A 429 -21.14 14.09 -2.06
N PRO A 430 -21.61 14.00 -0.80
CA PRO A 430 -21.62 12.74 -0.07
C PRO A 430 -22.42 11.69 -0.86
N VAL A 431 -21.80 10.54 -1.12
CA VAL A 431 -22.49 9.37 -1.70
C VAL A 431 -22.96 8.40 -0.62
N LEU A 432 -22.36 8.50 0.57
CA LEU A 432 -22.65 7.65 1.72
C LEU A 432 -22.52 8.46 3.01
N THR A 433 -23.51 8.36 3.89
CA THR A 433 -23.47 8.97 5.23
C THR A 433 -23.55 7.87 6.27
N SER A 434 -22.58 7.83 7.18
CA SER A 434 -22.66 6.96 8.37
C SER A 434 -23.04 7.78 9.60
N GLY A 435 -24.15 7.39 10.24
CA GLY A 435 -24.60 8.02 11.49
C GLY A 435 -23.83 7.56 12.74
N LYS A 436 -22.95 6.55 12.62
CA LYS A 436 -22.25 5.89 13.73
C LYS A 436 -20.79 5.59 13.35
N SER A 437 -19.95 5.44 14.38
CA SER A 437 -18.60 4.92 14.20
C SER A 437 -18.54 3.45 14.65
N TYR A 438 -17.79 2.63 13.91
CA TYR A 438 -17.49 1.24 14.22
C TYR A 438 -15.97 1.05 14.12
N SER A 439 -15.38 0.45 15.17
CA SER A 439 -13.95 0.18 15.23
C SER A 439 -13.55 -0.94 14.29
N ASN A 440 -12.35 -0.82 13.72
CA ASN A 440 -11.68 -1.87 12.95
C ASN A 440 -10.64 -2.64 13.77
N VAL A 441 -10.69 -2.56 15.10
CA VAL A 441 -9.95 -3.47 15.99
C VAL A 441 -10.73 -4.76 16.14
N PHE A 442 -10.06 -5.90 16.01
CA PHE A 442 -10.65 -7.20 16.30
C PHE A 442 -10.87 -7.40 17.80
N HIS A 443 -12.10 -7.77 18.19
CA HIS A 443 -12.45 -8.18 19.54
C HIS A 443 -12.73 -9.69 19.61
N ALA A 444 -12.23 -10.35 20.67
CA ALA A 444 -12.38 -11.81 20.82
C ALA A 444 -13.86 -12.26 20.85
N ASN A 445 -14.77 -11.38 21.25
CA ASN A 445 -16.21 -11.65 21.28
C ASN A 445 -16.95 -10.61 20.42
N GLY A 446 -17.09 -10.89 19.13
CA GLY A 446 -17.69 -9.96 18.17
C GLY A 446 -16.95 -9.89 16.84
N GLY A 447 -15.65 -10.14 16.84
CA GLY A 447 -14.79 -9.94 15.69
C GLY A 447 -14.53 -8.45 15.43
N ASN A 448 -14.41 -8.07 14.16
CA ASN A 448 -14.17 -6.69 13.72
C ASN A 448 -15.50 -6.02 13.31
N ALA A 449 -15.95 -5.03 14.08
CA ALA A 449 -17.26 -4.40 13.87
C ALA A 449 -17.35 -3.62 12.56
N ALA A 450 -16.34 -2.83 12.21
CA ALA A 450 -16.30 -2.09 10.95
C ALA A 450 -16.38 -3.02 9.75
N PHE A 451 -15.60 -4.11 9.77
CA PHE A 451 -15.57 -5.05 8.65
C PHE A 451 -16.84 -5.89 8.59
N SER A 452 -17.49 -6.17 9.72
CA SER A 452 -18.81 -6.79 9.77
C SER A 452 -19.88 -5.90 9.11
N VAL A 453 -19.86 -4.58 9.33
CA VAL A 453 -20.74 -3.64 8.62
C VAL A 453 -20.58 -3.77 7.11
N MET A 454 -19.33 -3.80 6.63
CA MET A 454 -19.03 -3.90 5.19
C MET A 454 -19.48 -5.24 4.61
N ALA A 455 -19.13 -6.36 5.26
CA ALA A 455 -19.51 -7.69 4.84
C ALA A 455 -21.04 -7.89 4.85
N ASN A 456 -21.73 -7.39 5.88
CA ASN A 456 -23.19 -7.52 5.98
C ASN A 456 -23.91 -6.67 4.93
N THR A 457 -23.41 -5.46 4.67
CA THR A 457 -23.92 -4.60 3.60
C THR A 457 -23.76 -5.28 2.24
N LEU A 458 -22.55 -5.77 1.92
CA LEU A 458 -22.28 -6.46 0.66
C LEU A 458 -23.08 -7.76 0.52
N ARG A 459 -23.29 -8.51 1.60
CA ARG A 459 -24.15 -9.70 1.58
C ARG A 459 -25.56 -9.35 1.11
N GLY A 460 -26.11 -8.24 1.59
CA GLY A 460 -27.39 -7.71 1.13
C GLY A 460 -27.37 -7.29 -0.34
N VAL A 461 -26.29 -6.64 -0.80
CA VAL A 461 -26.10 -6.23 -2.20
C VAL A 461 -26.02 -7.43 -3.14
N TYR A 462 -25.29 -8.48 -2.77
CA TYR A 462 -25.18 -9.71 -3.55
C TYR A 462 -26.43 -10.60 -3.44
N GLY A 463 -27.27 -10.40 -2.43
CA GLY A 463 -28.47 -11.20 -2.19
C GLY A 463 -28.18 -12.64 -1.78
N THR A 464 -27.07 -12.90 -1.07
CA THR A 464 -26.68 -14.25 -0.62
C THR A 464 -27.00 -14.52 0.85
N ASP A 465 -27.19 -15.79 1.21
CA ASP A 465 -27.43 -16.20 2.60
C ASP A 465 -26.23 -15.91 3.50
N VAL A 466 -25.03 -16.18 2.97
CA VAL A 466 -23.75 -16.06 3.67
C VAL A 466 -22.77 -15.23 2.82
N LEU A 467 -21.92 -14.46 3.49
CA LEU A 467 -20.74 -13.86 2.90
C LEU A 467 -19.50 -14.22 3.70
N LEU A 468 -18.42 -14.61 3.02
CA LEU A 468 -17.11 -14.92 3.59
C LEU A 468 -16.08 -13.98 2.96
N ALA A 469 -15.26 -13.32 3.78
CA ALA A 469 -14.22 -12.42 3.32
C ALA A 469 -12.92 -12.63 4.08
N THR A 470 -11.79 -12.54 3.39
CA THR A 470 -10.47 -12.46 4.02
C THR A 470 -10.33 -11.10 4.72
N ALA A 471 -9.54 -11.03 5.80
CA ALA A 471 -9.39 -9.82 6.62
C ALA A 471 -8.89 -8.59 5.85
N ASN A 472 -8.12 -8.80 4.78
CA ASN A 472 -7.63 -7.74 3.91
C ASN A 472 -8.67 -7.22 2.89
N SER A 473 -9.91 -7.69 2.91
CA SER A 473 -10.97 -7.28 1.97
C SER A 473 -11.47 -5.85 2.18
N PHE A 474 -11.33 -5.31 3.39
CA PHE A 474 -11.88 -4.02 3.81
C PHE A 474 -10.80 -3.14 4.41
N THR A 475 -11.06 -1.83 4.44
CA THR A 475 -10.09 -0.84 4.87
C THR A 475 -10.67 0.04 5.97
N GLY A 476 -9.96 0.05 7.10
CA GLY A 476 -10.14 0.99 8.19
C GLY A 476 -11.47 0.91 8.96
N SER A 477 -11.63 1.85 9.89
CA SER A 477 -12.88 2.03 10.65
C SER A 477 -13.98 2.62 9.77
N VAL A 478 -15.23 2.27 10.07
CA VAL A 478 -16.38 3.05 9.59
C VAL A 478 -16.54 4.23 10.54
N LEU A 479 -16.20 5.43 10.10
CA LEU A 479 -16.36 6.67 10.86
C LEU A 479 -17.75 7.27 10.70
N LYS A 480 -18.23 7.95 11.75
CA LYS A 480 -19.41 8.82 11.70
C LYS A 480 -19.09 10.07 10.87
N ALA A 481 -19.27 9.96 9.56
CA ALA A 481 -18.91 10.99 8.61
C ALA A 481 -19.76 10.89 7.34
N ASP A 482 -19.68 11.94 6.54
CA ASP A 482 -20.06 11.94 5.13
C ASP A 482 -18.87 11.49 4.29
N TYR A 483 -19.11 10.54 3.38
CA TYR A 483 -18.10 9.97 2.50
C TYR A 483 -18.37 10.44 1.08
N THR A 484 -17.36 11.05 0.48
CA THR A 484 -17.33 11.28 -0.96
C THR A 484 -17.18 9.94 -1.70
N GLN A 485 -17.38 9.94 -3.01
CA GLN A 485 -17.18 8.73 -3.81
C GLN A 485 -15.77 8.15 -3.62
N LYS A 486 -14.73 8.99 -3.64
CA LYS A 486 -13.34 8.56 -3.44
C LYS A 486 -13.12 7.93 -2.05
N MET A 487 -13.73 8.50 -1.01
CA MET A 487 -13.63 7.98 0.35
C MET A 487 -14.39 6.66 0.50
N ALA A 488 -15.60 6.57 -0.05
CA ALA A 488 -16.39 5.33 -0.04
C ALA A 488 -15.69 4.21 -0.82
N ASP A 489 -15.11 4.51 -1.98
CA ASP A 489 -14.31 3.56 -2.77
C ASP A 489 -13.10 3.03 -2.00
N SER A 490 -12.54 3.83 -1.09
CA SER A 490 -11.40 3.46 -0.24
C SER A 490 -11.77 2.51 0.90
N MET A 491 -13.06 2.23 1.14
CA MET A 491 -13.50 1.30 2.20
C MET A 491 -13.33 -0.18 1.80
N ILE A 492 -13.16 -0.46 0.51
CA ILE A 492 -12.85 -1.79 -0.04
C ILE A 492 -11.37 -1.85 -0.41
N MET A 493 -10.76 -3.03 -0.26
CA MET A 493 -9.38 -3.32 -0.65
C MET A 493 -8.99 -2.64 -1.98
N PRO A 494 -7.90 -1.84 -2.02
CA PRO A 494 -7.64 -0.96 -3.16
C PRO A 494 -7.34 -1.67 -4.48
N ASN A 495 -6.96 -2.96 -4.49
CA ASN A 495 -6.59 -3.71 -5.70
C ASN A 495 -6.99 -5.20 -5.62
N GLY A 496 -7.62 -5.76 -6.66
CA GLY A 496 -7.61 -7.21 -6.90
C GLY A 496 -8.64 -8.09 -6.16
N LEU A 497 -9.60 -7.50 -5.43
CA LEU A 497 -10.61 -8.28 -4.68
C LEU A 497 -11.74 -8.77 -5.61
N MET A 498 -11.86 -10.10 -5.72
CA MET A 498 -12.91 -10.76 -6.50
C MET A 498 -14.05 -11.24 -5.60
N SER A 499 -15.26 -11.22 -6.13
CA SER A 499 -16.41 -11.94 -5.57
C SER A 499 -16.71 -13.18 -6.39
N ARG A 500 -17.10 -14.26 -5.72
CA ARG A 500 -17.50 -15.52 -6.35
C ARG A 500 -18.70 -16.10 -5.61
N GLN A 501 -19.80 -16.28 -6.32
CA GLN A 501 -21.04 -16.81 -5.76
C GLN A 501 -21.18 -18.32 -6.01
N ARG A 502 -21.57 -19.06 -4.96
CA ARG A 502 -21.79 -20.51 -5.00
C ARG A 502 -23.05 -20.90 -4.22
N THR A 503 -23.74 -21.92 -4.69
CA THR A 503 -24.71 -22.66 -3.87
C THR A 503 -24.01 -23.84 -3.23
N MET A 504 -23.98 -23.89 -1.90
CA MET A 504 -23.28 -24.90 -1.12
C MET A 504 -24.25 -25.66 -0.21
N THR A 505 -23.95 -26.93 0.02
CA THR A 505 -24.45 -27.69 1.16
C THR A 505 -23.81 -27.18 2.46
N GLY A 506 -24.40 -27.45 3.62
CA GLY A 506 -23.81 -27.06 4.89
C GLY A 506 -22.49 -27.76 5.18
N ALA A 507 -22.27 -28.97 4.65
CA ALA A 507 -20.97 -29.64 4.69
C ALA A 507 -19.91 -28.89 3.87
N GLU A 508 -20.24 -28.47 2.65
CA GLU A 508 -19.33 -27.67 1.81
C GLU A 508 -19.04 -26.29 2.41
N LEU A 509 -20.04 -25.66 3.02
CA LEU A 509 -19.83 -24.39 3.73
C LEU A 509 -18.88 -24.57 4.93
N LYS A 510 -18.99 -25.68 5.69
CA LYS A 510 -18.06 -25.96 6.81
C LYS A 510 -16.61 -26.05 6.35
N GLU A 511 -16.36 -26.77 5.25
CA GLU A 511 -15.01 -26.88 4.69
C GLU A 511 -14.51 -25.56 4.12
N THR A 512 -15.38 -24.78 3.47
CA THR A 512 -15.02 -23.43 2.98
C THR A 512 -14.65 -22.50 4.13
N VAL A 513 -15.46 -22.46 5.20
CA VAL A 513 -15.16 -21.64 6.39
C VAL A 513 -13.88 -22.14 7.08
N ARG A 514 -13.63 -23.45 7.09
CA ARG A 514 -12.38 -24.02 7.61
C ARG A 514 -11.17 -23.50 6.83
N ALA A 515 -11.22 -23.47 5.50
CA ALA A 515 -10.13 -22.93 4.69
C ALA A 515 -9.85 -21.45 4.99
N TYR A 516 -10.89 -20.65 5.24
CA TYR A 516 -10.73 -19.23 5.62
C TYR A 516 -10.19 -19.04 7.05
N VAL A 517 -10.58 -19.90 8.01
CA VAL A 517 -10.20 -19.77 9.44
C VAL A 517 -8.83 -20.39 9.74
N GLU A 518 -8.57 -21.58 9.20
CA GLU A 518 -7.36 -22.36 9.49
C GLU A 518 -6.26 -22.12 8.44
N GLY A 519 -6.62 -21.56 7.28
CA GLY A 519 -5.75 -21.40 6.13
C GLY A 519 -5.65 -22.68 5.28
N CYS A 520 -5.23 -22.51 4.03
CA CYS A 520 -4.93 -23.62 3.13
C CYS A 520 -3.73 -23.29 2.21
N GLU A 521 -3.10 -24.32 1.64
CA GLU A 521 -2.02 -24.12 0.66
C GLU A 521 -2.53 -23.32 -0.55
N GLY A 522 -1.77 -22.30 -0.97
CA GLY A 522 -2.18 -21.37 -2.04
C GLY A 522 -3.26 -20.35 -1.62
N GLY A 523 -3.91 -20.54 -0.49
CA GLY A 523 -4.89 -19.61 0.08
C GLY A 523 -4.28 -18.59 1.04
N PHE A 524 -5.15 -17.81 1.70
CA PHE A 524 -4.72 -16.93 2.78
C PHE A 524 -4.59 -17.72 4.09
N VAL A 525 -3.52 -17.48 4.86
CA VAL A 525 -3.31 -18.12 6.16
C VAL A 525 -3.33 -17.06 7.25
N PRO A 526 -4.32 -17.07 8.16
CA PRO A 526 -4.34 -16.15 9.29
C PRO A 526 -3.09 -16.29 10.17
N PHE A 527 -2.45 -15.17 10.49
CA PHE A 527 -1.20 -15.08 11.25
C PHE A 527 -1.34 -14.34 12.59
N ASN A 528 -2.48 -13.70 12.81
CA ASN A 528 -2.91 -13.12 14.09
C ASN A 528 -4.44 -12.96 14.15
N ARG A 529 -4.96 -12.43 15.26
CA ARG A 529 -6.40 -12.27 15.48
C ARG A 529 -7.06 -11.36 14.45
N GLY A 530 -6.42 -10.24 14.12
CA GLY A 530 -6.89 -9.29 13.10
C GLY A 530 -6.98 -9.89 11.69
N SER A 531 -6.20 -10.93 11.41
CA SER A 531 -6.22 -11.63 10.13
C SER A 531 -7.26 -12.74 10.00
N LEU A 532 -8.04 -13.02 11.06
CA LEU A 532 -9.16 -13.97 10.99
C LEU A 532 -10.24 -13.49 10.00
N PRO A 533 -10.96 -14.40 9.33
CA PRO A 533 -11.91 -14.02 8.29
C PRO A 533 -13.12 -13.29 8.87
N ILE A 534 -13.79 -12.53 8.01
CA ILE A 534 -15.08 -11.91 8.30
C ILE A 534 -16.16 -12.76 7.67
N VAL A 535 -17.17 -13.10 8.46
CA VAL A 535 -18.34 -13.83 7.98
C VAL A 535 -19.60 -13.04 8.29
N SER A 536 -20.60 -13.14 7.42
CA SER A 536 -21.92 -12.55 7.63
C SER A 536 -23.01 -13.57 7.30
N GLY A 537 -24.09 -13.56 8.07
CA GLY A 537 -25.21 -14.51 7.98
C GLY A 537 -25.02 -15.82 8.75
N ILE A 538 -23.83 -16.02 9.32
CA ILE A 538 -23.47 -17.10 10.25
C ILE A 538 -22.61 -16.51 11.37
N ALA A 539 -22.47 -17.27 12.46
CA ALA A 539 -21.47 -17.00 13.49
C ALA A 539 -20.55 -18.22 13.66
N VAL A 540 -19.26 -17.97 13.85
CA VAL A 540 -18.23 -19.00 13.98
C VAL A 540 -17.61 -19.03 15.38
N GLU A 541 -17.34 -20.23 15.88
CA GLU A 541 -16.51 -20.44 17.06
C GLU A 541 -15.12 -20.87 16.62
N VAL A 542 -14.10 -20.15 17.09
CA VAL A 542 -12.70 -20.39 16.76
C VAL A 542 -11.91 -20.60 18.05
N LYS A 543 -11.07 -21.63 18.06
CA LYS A 543 -10.11 -21.85 19.14
C LYS A 543 -8.75 -21.30 18.74
N GLU A 544 -8.13 -20.51 19.62
CA GLU A 544 -6.75 -20.05 19.47
C GLU A 544 -5.81 -20.96 20.27
N ALA A 545 -4.75 -21.46 19.62
CA ALA A 545 -3.72 -22.25 20.29
C ALA A 545 -2.35 -22.00 19.66
N SER A 546 -1.42 -21.44 20.44
CA SER A 546 -0.04 -21.20 20.01
C SER A 546 0.08 -20.42 18.67
N GLY A 547 -0.79 -19.44 18.46
CA GLY A 547 -0.82 -18.62 17.24
C GLY A 547 -1.48 -19.31 16.03
N SER A 548 -2.06 -20.49 16.21
CA SER A 548 -2.89 -21.17 15.21
C SER A 548 -4.37 -21.09 15.58
N TYR A 549 -5.23 -21.14 14.57
CA TYR A 549 -6.67 -21.05 14.70
C TYR A 549 -7.32 -22.34 14.23
N THR A 550 -8.37 -22.78 14.93
CA THR A 550 -9.13 -23.99 14.57
C THR A 550 -10.61 -23.68 14.64
N LEU A 551 -11.34 -23.98 13.57
CA LEU A 551 -12.78 -23.84 13.52
C LEU A 551 -13.44 -24.94 14.35
N THR A 552 -14.18 -24.57 15.40
CA THR A 552 -14.84 -25.51 16.30
C THR A 552 -16.35 -25.55 16.14
N GLY A 553 -16.96 -24.52 15.55
CA GLY A 553 -18.40 -24.49 15.36
C GLY A 553 -18.87 -23.42 14.37
N ILE A 554 -20.02 -23.68 13.74
CA ILE A 554 -20.75 -22.73 12.91
C ILE A 554 -22.20 -22.75 13.33
N THR A 555 -22.77 -21.57 13.53
CA THR A 555 -24.21 -21.40 13.78
C THR A 555 -24.83 -20.48 12.73
N ARG A 556 -26.06 -20.80 12.33
CA ARG A 556 -26.91 -19.99 11.46
C ARG A 556 -28.25 -19.80 12.17
N ASN A 557 -28.71 -18.56 12.31
CA ASN A 557 -29.94 -18.24 13.04
C ASN A 557 -29.96 -18.81 14.49
N GLY A 558 -28.81 -18.84 15.15
CA GLY A 558 -28.66 -19.36 16.52
C GLY A 558 -28.74 -20.90 16.63
N GLN A 559 -28.76 -21.64 15.52
CA GLN A 559 -28.74 -23.10 15.51
C GLN A 559 -27.45 -23.61 14.85
N PRO A 560 -26.90 -24.77 15.27
CA PRO A 560 -25.77 -25.39 14.58
C PRO A 560 -26.10 -25.66 13.10
N LEU A 561 -25.16 -25.31 12.20
CA LEU A 561 -25.30 -25.56 10.77
C LEU A 561 -25.35 -27.07 10.49
N ARG A 562 -26.37 -27.54 9.76
CA ARG A 562 -26.54 -28.94 9.39
C ARG A 562 -25.86 -29.23 8.06
N ASP A 563 -25.40 -30.47 7.87
CA ASP A 563 -24.65 -30.84 6.67
C ASP A 563 -25.51 -30.77 5.38
N ASP A 564 -26.82 -30.99 5.52
CA ASP A 564 -27.82 -31.00 4.45
C ASP A 564 -28.50 -29.64 4.20
N ASP A 565 -28.13 -28.59 4.96
CA ASP A 565 -28.60 -27.24 4.69
C ASP A 565 -28.15 -26.80 3.28
N THR A 566 -28.97 -26.04 2.56
CA THR A 566 -28.57 -25.43 1.28
C THR A 566 -28.50 -23.92 1.46
N VAL A 567 -27.40 -23.32 1.01
CA VAL A 567 -27.11 -21.89 1.19
C VAL A 567 -26.49 -21.28 -0.06
N THR A 568 -26.83 -20.03 -0.35
CA THR A 568 -26.05 -19.22 -1.29
C THR A 568 -24.94 -18.48 -0.55
N VAL A 569 -23.71 -18.56 -1.07
CA VAL A 569 -22.51 -18.05 -0.42
C VAL A 569 -21.78 -17.15 -1.40
N THR A 570 -21.47 -15.93 -0.96
CA THR A 570 -20.50 -15.06 -1.65
C THR A 570 -19.16 -15.15 -0.95
N CYS A 571 -18.12 -15.57 -1.67
CA CYS A 571 -16.74 -15.57 -1.18
C CYS A 571 -16.01 -14.36 -1.75
N LEU A 572 -15.29 -13.63 -0.90
CA LEU A 572 -14.40 -12.52 -1.24
C LEU A 572 -12.95 -12.89 -0.93
N ALA A 573 -12.08 -12.74 -1.92
CA ALA A 573 -10.63 -12.98 -1.83
C ALA A 573 -9.92 -12.44 -3.08
N ALA A 574 -8.59 -12.33 -3.02
CA ALA A 574 -7.79 -12.15 -4.23
C ALA A 574 -7.91 -13.38 -5.15
N GLU A 575 -7.85 -13.19 -6.47
CA GLU A 575 -8.09 -14.25 -7.47
C GLU A 575 -7.31 -15.55 -7.18
N LYS A 576 -5.98 -15.47 -7.02
CA LYS A 576 -5.14 -16.64 -6.72
C LYS A 576 -5.54 -17.37 -5.43
N GLN A 577 -5.92 -16.60 -4.40
CA GLN A 577 -6.36 -17.18 -3.12
C GLN A 577 -7.75 -17.80 -3.25
N MET A 578 -8.63 -17.19 -4.04
CA MET A 578 -9.99 -17.66 -4.29
C MET A 578 -9.99 -19.05 -4.91
N GLU A 579 -9.09 -19.33 -5.85
CA GLU A 579 -8.95 -20.64 -6.48
C GLU A 579 -8.56 -21.72 -5.47
N ALA A 580 -7.59 -21.43 -4.60
CA ALA A 580 -7.11 -22.37 -3.59
C ALA A 580 -8.16 -22.62 -2.49
N MET A 581 -8.82 -21.57 -2.01
CA MET A 581 -9.82 -21.67 -0.93
C MET A 581 -11.14 -22.30 -1.38
N LEU A 582 -11.42 -22.31 -2.69
CA LEU A 582 -12.58 -22.98 -3.30
C LEU A 582 -12.16 -24.21 -4.10
N ALA A 583 -11.37 -25.09 -3.47
CA ALA A 583 -10.84 -26.31 -4.07
C ALA A 583 -11.89 -27.06 -4.91
N SER A 584 -11.47 -27.48 -6.12
CA SER A 584 -12.24 -28.12 -7.20
C SER A 584 -13.71 -28.46 -6.91
N GLY A 585 -14.60 -27.47 -7.06
CA GLY A 585 -16.04 -27.68 -7.18
C GLY A 585 -16.85 -27.62 -5.89
N SER A 586 -16.37 -26.94 -4.84
CA SER A 586 -17.22 -26.62 -3.69
C SER A 586 -18.44 -25.80 -4.13
N GLY A 587 -19.61 -26.44 -4.05
CA GLY A 587 -20.86 -25.87 -4.52
C GLY A 587 -20.97 -25.66 -6.03
N VAL A 588 -22.16 -25.25 -6.47
CA VAL A 588 -22.48 -24.95 -7.87
C VAL A 588 -22.35 -23.44 -8.11
N SER A 589 -21.79 -23.04 -9.26
CA SER A 589 -21.72 -21.61 -9.62
C SER A 589 -23.11 -20.96 -9.58
N ALA A 590 -23.23 -19.84 -8.88
CA ALA A 590 -24.48 -19.11 -8.71
C ALA A 590 -24.46 -17.72 -9.37
N GLY A 591 -23.37 -17.36 -10.04
CA GLY A 591 -23.19 -16.08 -10.72
C GLY A 591 -21.83 -15.97 -11.41
N GLU A 592 -21.62 -14.88 -12.12
CA GLU A 592 -20.31 -14.52 -12.68
C GLU A 592 -19.42 -13.90 -11.60
N ASP A 593 -18.11 -14.09 -11.73
CA ASP A 593 -17.14 -13.46 -10.85
C ASP A 593 -17.08 -11.95 -11.17
N THR A 594 -17.09 -11.10 -10.13
CA THR A 594 -17.04 -9.65 -10.31
C THR A 594 -16.04 -8.99 -9.38
N TRP A 595 -15.51 -7.84 -9.78
CA TRP A 595 -14.67 -7.00 -8.92
C TRP A 595 -15.52 -6.36 -7.82
N VAL A 596 -15.23 -6.67 -6.56
CA VAL A 596 -16.00 -6.17 -5.41
C VAL A 596 -16.07 -4.65 -5.38
N LYS A 597 -14.97 -3.99 -5.77
CA LYS A 597 -14.89 -2.52 -5.82
C LYS A 597 -15.92 -1.92 -6.78
N ASN A 598 -16.19 -2.57 -7.92
CA ASN A 598 -17.21 -2.11 -8.86
C ASN A 598 -18.61 -2.24 -8.26
N THR A 599 -18.93 -3.41 -7.69
CA THR A 599 -20.21 -3.65 -7.01
C THR A 599 -20.45 -2.65 -5.87
N TRP A 600 -19.41 -2.38 -5.07
CA TRP A 600 -19.47 -1.41 -3.98
C TRP A 600 -19.70 0.00 -4.49
N ARG A 601 -18.91 0.44 -5.48
CA ARG A 601 -19.06 1.76 -6.11
C ARG A 601 -20.47 1.96 -6.67
N ASP A 602 -20.98 0.98 -7.41
CA ASP A 602 -22.32 1.04 -8.00
C ASP A 602 -23.41 1.13 -6.91
N HIS A 603 -23.21 0.44 -5.78
CA HIS A 603 -24.11 0.54 -4.63
C HIS A 603 -24.10 1.94 -4.01
N VAL A 604 -22.92 2.50 -3.69
CA VAL A 604 -22.83 3.81 -3.03
C VAL A 604 -23.24 4.96 -3.96
N SER A 605 -22.95 4.87 -5.26
CA SER A 605 -23.33 5.88 -6.25
C SER A 605 -24.82 5.85 -6.62
N GLY A 606 -25.57 4.82 -6.24
CA GLY A 606 -26.99 4.66 -6.60
C GLY A 606 -27.96 5.64 -5.92
N GLY A 607 -27.49 6.44 -4.97
CA GLY A 607 -28.30 7.37 -4.18
C GLY A 607 -29.10 6.67 -3.08
N GLY A 608 -28.87 7.07 -1.81
CA GLY A 608 -29.55 6.48 -0.65
C GLY A 608 -28.94 5.16 -0.14
N ALA A 609 -27.66 4.91 -0.45
CA ALA A 609 -26.92 3.80 0.13
C ALA A 609 -26.90 3.88 1.66
N ALA A 610 -27.10 2.75 2.32
CA ALA A 610 -27.14 2.65 3.77
C ALA A 610 -26.31 1.45 4.23
N LEU A 611 -25.49 1.69 5.24
CA LEU A 611 -24.70 0.64 5.87
C LEU A 611 -25.61 -0.24 6.74
N ALA A 612 -25.43 -1.56 6.64
CA ALA A 612 -26.05 -2.50 7.56
C ALA A 612 -25.42 -2.38 8.97
N GLU A 613 -26.15 -2.79 10.01
CA GLU A 613 -25.56 -2.92 11.35
C GLU A 613 -24.60 -4.12 11.39
N PRO A 614 -23.55 -4.08 12.23
CA PRO A 614 -22.65 -5.21 12.39
C PRO A 614 -23.36 -6.41 13.02
N GLU A 615 -22.91 -7.60 12.64
CA GLU A 615 -23.30 -8.87 13.26
C GLU A 615 -22.19 -9.31 14.22
N ASN A 616 -22.56 -9.89 15.38
CA ASN A 616 -21.59 -10.66 16.17
C ASN A 616 -21.35 -11.99 15.46
N TYR A 617 -20.26 -12.05 14.69
CA TYR A 617 -20.00 -13.15 13.77
C TYR A 617 -18.93 -14.13 14.27
N MET A 618 -18.19 -13.79 15.33
CA MET A 618 -17.07 -14.60 15.80
C MET A 618 -16.94 -14.60 17.32
N THR A 619 -16.70 -15.79 17.87
CA THR A 619 -16.24 -15.98 19.25
C THR A 619 -14.91 -16.72 19.23
N LEU A 620 -13.86 -16.07 19.71
CA LEU A 620 -12.53 -16.63 19.91
C LEU A 620 -12.38 -17.17 21.33
N ARG A 621 -11.94 -18.43 21.48
CA ARG A 621 -11.80 -19.13 22.76
C ARG A 621 -10.39 -19.63 23.05
#